data_AF-A0A0F8WWT5-F1
#
_entry.id   AF-A0A0F8WWT5-F1
#
_cell.length_a   1.000
_cell.length_b   1.000
_cell.length_c   1.000
_cell.angle_alpha   90.00
_cell.angle_beta   90.00
_cell.angle_gamma   90.00
#
_symmetry.space_group_name_H-M   'P 1'
#
loop_
_entity.id
_entity.type
_entity.pdbx_description
1 polymer ?
#
loop_
_entity_poly.entity_id
_entity_poly.type
_entity_poly.pdbx_seq_one_letter_code
_entity_poly.pdbx_strand_id
1 'polypeptide(L)' 'MRSYLPDFCVVYPNGMTEWWEVKGYMTKKGQTAINRFKKYYPKERLIIIDRKAFNKIKKGFADKLPNWETK' A
#
# COMPACT_ATOMS: atom_id res chain seq x y z
N MET A 1 22.18 0.48 -8.96
CA MET A 1 21.10 1.43 -8.61
C MET A 1 19.80 0.65 -8.59
N ARG A 2 19.05 0.58 -7.48
CA ARG A 2 17.73 -0.07 -7.46
C ARG A 2 16.67 1.01 -7.30
N SER A 3 15.85 1.21 -8.33
CA SER A 3 14.63 2.01 -8.24
C SER A 3 13.68 1.33 -7.23
N TYR A 4 12.97 2.15 -6.45
CA TYR A 4 11.85 1.68 -5.63
C TYR A 4 10.59 1.87 -6.46
N LEU A 5 9.93 0.77 -6.79
CA LEU A 5 8.66 0.77 -7.50
C LEU A 5 7.60 0.25 -6.52
N PRO A 6 6.62 1.09 -6.15
CA PRO A 6 5.49 0.65 -5.34
C PRO A 6 4.66 -0.43 -6.05
N ASP A 7 3.96 -1.27 -5.29
CA ASP A 7 3.19 -2.38 -5.84
C ASP A 7 2.06 -1.92 -6.79
N PHE A 8 1.40 -0.79 -6.48
CA PHE A 8 0.32 -0.22 -7.30
C PHE A 8 0.42 1.29 -7.46
N CYS A 9 -0.03 1.78 -8.61
CA CYS A 9 -0.41 3.18 -8.84
C CYS A 9 -1.93 3.26 -8.96
N VAL A 10 -2.56 3.98 -8.04
CA VAL A 10 -4.01 4.21 -8.01
C VAL A 10 -4.27 5.56 -8.62
N VAL A 11 -5.00 5.57 -9.73
CA VAL A 11 -5.45 6.78 -10.41
C VAL A 11 -6.93 6.99 -10.11
N TYR A 12 -7.25 8.10 -9.46
CA TYR A 12 -8.62 8.47 -9.14
C TYR A 12 -9.31 9.13 -10.33
N PRO A 13 -10.65 9.09 -10.42
CA PRO A 13 -11.38 9.74 -11.51
C PRO A 13 -11.13 11.25 -11.64
N ASN A 14 -10.71 11.91 -10.56
CA ASN A 14 -10.34 13.32 -10.54
C ASN A 14 -8.89 13.60 -10.99
N GLY A 15 -8.16 12.58 -11.47
CA GLY A 15 -6.78 12.69 -11.92
C GLY A 15 -5.74 12.67 -10.80
N MET A 16 -6.13 12.58 -9.53
CA MET A 16 -5.19 12.40 -8.43
C MET A 16 -4.55 11.01 -8.49
N THR A 17 -3.26 10.93 -8.17
CA THR A 17 -2.51 9.67 -8.15
C THR A 17 -1.98 9.35 -6.77
N GLU A 18 -1.97 8.07 -6.43
CA GLU A 18 -1.42 7.56 -5.19
C GLU A 18 -0.68 6.26 -5.42
N TRP A 19 0.32 6.01 -4.59
CA TRP A 19 1.13 4.81 -4.63
C TRP A 19 0.77 3.93 -3.46
N TRP A 20 0.49 2.65 -3.72
CA TRP A 20 0.10 1.71 -2.68
C TRP A 20 1.14 0.59 -2.61
N GLU A 21 1.59 0.30 -1.39
CA GLU A 21 2.59 -0.72 -1.09
C GLU A 21 2.03 -1.74 -0.11
N VAL A 22 1.93 -3.00 -0.52
CA VAL A 22 1.50 -4.11 0.33
C VAL A 22 2.68 -4.66 1.10
N LYS A 23 2.52 -4.83 2.42
CA LYS A 23 3.59 -5.35 3.30
C LYS A 23 3.06 -6.35 4.31
N GLY A 24 3.48 -7.61 4.18
CA GLY A 24 3.24 -8.65 5.20
C GLY A 24 4.14 -8.49 6.43
N TYR A 25 5.41 -8.14 6.23
CA TYR A 25 6.39 -7.92 7.30
C TYR A 25 7.31 -6.74 6.96
N MET A 26 7.58 -5.87 7.94
CA MET A 26 8.43 -4.70 7.74
C MET A 26 9.91 -5.07 7.92
N THR A 27 10.60 -5.29 6.80
CA THR A 27 12.05 -5.50 6.81
C THR A 27 12.81 -4.16 6.84
N LYS A 28 14.07 -4.17 7.30
CA LYS A 28 14.95 -2.98 7.26
C LYS A 28 15.08 -2.38 5.86
N LYS A 29 15.10 -3.23 4.82
CA LYS A 29 15.13 -2.81 3.42
C LYS A 29 13.83 -2.11 3.02
N GLY A 30 12.67 -2.67 3.38
CA GLY A 30 11.36 -2.05 3.13
C GLY A 30 11.24 -0.69 3.82
N GLN A 31 11.64 -0.60 5.08
CA GLN A 31 11.65 0.67 5.82
C GLN A 31 12.54 1.72 5.14
N THR A 32 13.73 1.31 4.68
CA THR A 32 14.65 2.21 3.96
C THR A 32 14.04 2.70 2.65
N ALA A 33 13.35 1.84 1.90
CA ALA A 33 12.68 2.20 0.66
C ALA A 33 11.55 3.22 0.89
N ILE A 34 10.70 3.00 1.91
CA ILE A 34 9.64 3.93 2.31
C ILE A 34 10.21 5.29 2.70
N ASN A 35 11.27 5.30 3.51
CA ASN A 35 11.93 6.55 3.93
C ASN A 35 12.51 7.30 2.74
N ARG A 36 13.09 6.58 1.77
CA ARG A 36 13.60 7.17 0.52
C ARG A 36 12.47 7.70 -0.35
N PHE A 37 11.35 7.00 -0.46
CA PHE A 37 10.20 7.50 -1.20
C PHE A 37 9.74 8.84 -0.63
N LYS A 38 9.54 8.92 0.69
CA LYS A 38 9.15 10.16 1.37
C LYS A 38 10.16 11.29 1.16
N LYS A 39 11.46 10.96 1.11
CA LYS A 39 12.53 11.95 0.89
C LYS A 39 12.59 12.46 -0.56
N TYR A 40 12.52 11.56 -1.53
CA TYR A 40 12.75 11.90 -2.95
C TYR A 40 11.47 12.28 -3.69
N TYR A 41 10.31 11.85 -3.21
CA TYR A 41 9.00 12.12 -3.79
C TYR A 41 8.04 12.70 -2.73
N PRO A 42 8.38 13.85 -2.11
CA PRO A 42 7.59 14.40 -1.01
C PRO A 42 6.19 14.89 -1.40
N LYS A 43 5.95 15.13 -2.70
CA LYS A 43 4.64 15.52 -3.25
C LYS A 43 3.75 14.32 -3.58
N GLU A 44 4.33 13.13 -3.67
CA GLU A 44 3.62 11.90 -3.98
C GLU A 44 3.08 11.26 -2.70
N ARG A 45 1.88 10.67 -2.78
CA ARG A 45 1.26 10.02 -1.63
C ARG A 45 1.51 8.52 -1.65
N LEU A 46 2.21 8.01 -0.63
CA LEU A 46 2.46 6.58 -0.44
C LEU A 46 1.60 6.01 0.69
N ILE A 47 0.76 5.05 0.36
CA ILE A 47 -0.10 4.30 1.28
C ILE A 47 0.51 2.93 1.54
N ILE A 48 0.76 2.61 2.81
CA ILE A 48 1.27 1.29 3.21
C ILE A 48 0.10 0.42 3.67
N ILE A 49 -0.13 -0.69 2.98
CA ILE A 49 -1.10 -1.71 3.36
C ILE A 49 -0.37 -2.79 4.15
N ASP A 50 -0.21 -2.56 5.45
CA ASP A 50 0.32 -3.55 6.38
C ASP A 50 -0.78 -4.45 6.98
N ARG A 51 -0.42 -5.38 7.86
CA ARG A 51 -1.41 -6.24 8.56
C ARG A 51 -2.49 -5.43 9.28
N LYS A 52 -2.14 -4.28 9.87
CA LYS A 52 -3.10 -3.44 10.60
C LYS A 52 -4.08 -2.77 9.64
N ALA A 53 -3.59 -2.19 8.55
CA ALA A 53 -4.39 -1.61 7.48
C ALA A 53 -5.30 -2.67 6.84
N PHE A 54 -4.76 -3.83 6.50
CA PHE A 54 -5.52 -4.95 5.96
C PHE A 54 -6.64 -5.38 6.90
N ASN A 55 -6.36 -5.58 8.19
CA ASN A 55 -7.38 -5.95 9.17
C ASN A 55 -8.50 -4.91 9.29
N LYS A 56 -8.18 -3.62 9.13
CA LYS A 56 -9.18 -2.55 9.11
C LYS A 56 -10.06 -2.64 7.85
N ILE A 57 -9.46 -2.87 6.68
CA ILE A 57 -10.19 -3.05 5.41
C ILE A 57 -11.08 -4.30 5.50
N LYS A 58 -10.52 -5.43 5.96
CA LYS A 58 -11.22 -6.71 6.14
C LYS A 58 -12.50 -6.52 6.96
N LYS A 59 -12.45 -5.78 8.08
CA LYS A 59 -13.63 -5.52 8.92
C LYS A 59 -14.78 -4.81 8.20
N GLY A 60 -14.52 -4.04 7.14
CA GLY A 60 -15.54 -3.27 6.43
C GLY A 60 -16.05 -3.93 5.15
N PHE A 61 -15.37 -4.97 4.67
CA PHE A 61 -15.60 -5.56 3.34
C PHE A 61 -15.73 -7.08 3.31
N ALA A 62 -15.20 -7.80 4.31
CA ALA A 62 -15.21 -9.26 4.30
C ALA A 62 -16.61 -9.86 4.27
N ASP A 63 -17.55 -9.24 4.97
CA ASP A 63 -18.96 -9.63 5.04
C ASP A 63 -19.74 -9.32 3.76
N LYS A 64 -19.24 -8.39 2.93
CA LYS A 64 -19.87 -7.95 1.67
C LYS A 64 -19.38 -8.73 0.46
N LEU A 65 -18.32 -9.51 0.60
CA LEU A 65 -17.71 -10.26 -0.49
C LEU A 65 -18.11 -11.74 -0.36
N PRO A 66 -18.90 -12.28 -1.31
CA PRO A 66 -19.23 -13.70 -1.29
C PRO A 66 -17.94 -14.53 -1.39
N ASN A 67 -17.87 -15.62 -0.62
CA ASN A 67 -16.72 -16.52 -0.54
C ASN A 67 -15.42 -15.85 -0.03
N TRP A 68 -15.53 -14.83 0.82
CA TRP A 68 -14.35 -14.17 1.41
C TRP A 68 -13.46 -15.17 2.17
N GLU A 69 -12.24 -15.39 1.68
CA GLU A 69 -11.21 -16.27 2.25
C GLU A 69 -11.69 -17.69 2.57
N THR A 70 -12.80 -18.14 1.97
CA THR A 70 -13.30 -19.51 2.12
C THR A 70 -12.47 -20.42 1.20
N LYS A 71 -12.11 -21.62 1.70
CA LYS A 71 -11.33 -22.61 0.95
C LYS A 71 -12.17 -23.33 -0.09
#